data_AF-A0A1H9B996-F1
#
_entry.id   AF-A0A1H9B996-F1
#
_cell.length_a   1.000
_cell.length_b   1.000
_cell.length_c   1.000
_cell.angle_alpha   90.00
_cell.angle_beta   90.00
_cell.angle_gamma   90.00
#
_symmetry.space_group_name_H-M   'P 1'
#
loop_
_entity.id
_entity.type
_entity.pdbx_description
1 polymer ?
#
loop_
_entity_poly.entity_id
_entity_poly.type
_entity_poly.pdbx_seq_one_letter_code
_entity_poly.pdbx_strand_id
1 'polypeptide(L)'
;MSEYIVREIERLKDHKVLWLTKLGQSVYYQYRIGQIYSDELKEIGDKITELDQKIHLKLKEIHKEEIIRCVCGNTLDVEDEYCGHCGKAVEENQSNESIVCEDCNTEIMIEASFCYVCGSRLQHHQGGVL
;
A
#
# COMPACT_ATOMS: atom_id res chain seq x y z
N MET A 1 21.58 -10.71 -2.13
CA MET A 1 20.25 -10.67 -2.79
C MET A 1 19.40 -9.53 -2.24
N SER A 2 19.26 -9.42 -0.91
CA SER A 2 18.57 -8.29 -0.25
C SER A 2 19.08 -6.90 -0.67
N GLU A 3 20.41 -6.67 -0.71
CA GLU A 3 21.00 -5.36 -1.07
C GLU A 3 20.64 -4.87 -2.49
N TYR A 4 20.48 -5.79 -3.44
CA TYR A 4 20.04 -5.44 -4.80
C TYR A 4 18.58 -4.98 -4.83
N ILE A 5 17.70 -5.66 -4.09
CA ILE A 5 16.27 -5.32 -3.99
C ILE A 5 16.10 -3.95 -3.32
N VAL A 6 16.86 -3.69 -2.26
CA VAL A 6 16.86 -2.39 -1.56
C VAL A 6 17.24 -1.25 -2.52
N ARG A 7 18.34 -1.40 -3.26
CA ARG A 7 18.78 -0.39 -4.24
C ARG A 7 17.76 -0.16 -5.34
N GLU A 8 17.05 -1.21 -5.78
CA GLU A 8 16.00 -1.07 -6.79
C GLU A 8 14.77 -0.33 -6.22
N ILE A 9 14.40 -0.59 -4.95
CA ILE A 9 13.34 0.17 -4.27
C ILE A 9 13.71 1.65 -4.17
N GLU A 10 14.94 1.98 -3.80
CA GLU A 10 15.43 3.36 -3.77
C GLU A 10 15.30 4.02 -5.14
N ARG A 11 15.72 3.33 -6.21
CA ARG A 11 15.60 3.82 -7.58
C ARG A 11 14.15 4.07 -8.00
N LEU A 12 13.23 3.19 -7.62
CA LEU A 12 11.79 3.35 -7.88
C LEU A 12 11.22 4.55 -7.11
N LYS A 13 11.64 4.76 -5.85
CA LYS A 13 11.26 5.92 -5.04
C LYS A 13 11.75 7.23 -5.65
N ASP A 14 13.00 7.27 -6.10
CA ASP A 14 13.54 8.45 -6.80
C ASP A 14 12.77 8.76 -8.08
N HIS A 15 12.40 7.73 -8.83
CA HIS A 15 11.56 7.90 -10.02
C HIS A 15 10.15 8.41 -9.66
N LYS A 16 9.58 7.97 -8.54
CA LYS A 16 8.28 8.49 -8.04
C LYS A 16 8.39 9.97 -7.66
N VAL A 17 9.48 10.40 -7.03
CA VAL A 17 9.72 11.82 -6.70
C VAL A 17 9.72 12.69 -7.96
N LEU A 18 10.33 12.21 -9.05
CA LEU A 18 10.29 12.91 -10.34
C LEU A 18 8.85 13.10 -10.85
N TRP A 19 8.02 12.06 -10.82
CA TRP A 19 6.62 12.17 -11.27
C TRP A 19 5.76 13.04 -10.37
N LEU A 20 5.95 12.98 -9.04
CA LEU A 20 5.29 13.89 -8.10
C LEU A 20 5.66 15.36 -8.37
N THR A 21 6.92 15.61 -8.71
CA THR A 21 7.38 16.96 -9.08
C THR A 21 6.70 17.45 -10.35
N LYS A 22 6.62 16.59 -11.38
CA LYS A 22 5.91 16.91 -12.63
C LYS A 22 4.42 17.14 -12.39
N LEU A 23 3.80 16.36 -11.53
CA LEU A 23 2.40 16.54 -11.13
C LEU A 23 2.19 17.93 -10.54
N GLY A 24 2.99 18.31 -9.55
CA GLY A 24 2.91 19.63 -8.92
C GLY A 24 3.10 20.78 -9.91
N GLN A 25 4.05 20.63 -10.85
CA GLN A 25 4.27 21.60 -11.91
C GLN A 25 3.06 21.73 -12.86
N SER A 26 2.50 20.61 -13.32
CA SER A 26 1.33 20.61 -14.22
C SER A 26 0.08 21.16 -13.52
N VAL A 27 -0.18 20.78 -12.26
CA VAL A 27 -1.28 21.34 -11.46
C VAL A 27 -1.13 22.85 -11.30
N TYR A 28 0.07 23.34 -10.95
CA TYR A 28 0.30 24.77 -10.80
C TYR A 28 0.12 25.53 -12.12
N TYR A 29 0.61 24.97 -13.23
CA TYR A 29 0.39 25.54 -14.56
C TYR A 29 -1.10 25.62 -14.91
N GLN A 30 -1.85 24.55 -14.69
CA GLN A 30 -3.29 24.48 -14.97
C GLN A 30 -4.10 25.49 -14.14
N TYR A 31 -3.78 25.59 -12.85
CA TYR A 31 -4.34 26.62 -11.97
C TYR A 31 -4.13 28.04 -12.54
N ARG A 32 -2.94 28.33 -13.08
CA ARG A 32 -2.62 29.64 -13.65
C ARG A 32 -3.38 29.98 -14.93
N ILE A 33 -3.76 28.97 -15.71
CA ILE A 33 -4.53 29.15 -16.96
C ILE A 33 -6.05 28.98 -16.76
N GLY A 34 -6.50 28.73 -15.52
CA GLY A 34 -7.92 28.55 -15.21
C GLY A 34 -8.47 27.17 -15.62
N GLN A 35 -7.61 26.19 -15.85
CA GLN A 35 -7.98 24.81 -16.13
C GLN A 35 -7.87 23.99 -14.83
N ILE A 36 -8.89 23.20 -14.50
CA ILE A 36 -8.92 22.43 -13.23
C ILE A 36 -8.62 20.95 -13.46
N TYR A 37 -8.62 20.48 -14.71
CA TYR A 37 -8.35 19.09 -15.05
C TYR A 37 -7.82 18.93 -16.48
N SER A 38 -6.91 17.98 -16.69
CA SER A 38 -6.43 17.57 -18.01
C SER A 38 -6.09 16.08 -18.03
N ASP A 39 -6.10 15.48 -19.23
CA ASP A 39 -5.67 14.09 -19.43
C ASP A 39 -4.20 13.89 -19.00
N GLU A 40 -3.36 14.94 -19.09
CA GLU A 40 -1.98 14.91 -18.61
C GLU A 40 -1.89 14.61 -17.10
N LEU A 41 -2.76 15.21 -16.27
CA LEU A 41 -2.76 14.93 -14.83
C LEU A 41 -3.09 13.48 -14.55
N LYS A 42 -4.03 12.92 -15.32
CA LYS A 42 -4.42 11.51 -15.21
C LYS A 42 -3.24 10.60 -15.58
N GLU A 43 -2.57 10.87 -16.70
CA GLU A 43 -1.39 10.09 -17.11
C GLU A 43 -0.25 10.16 -16.08
N ILE A 44 -0.03 11.31 -15.45
CA ILE A 44 0.97 11.45 -14.38
C ILE A 44 0.54 10.62 -13.16
N GLY A 45 -0.74 10.67 -12.78
CA GLY A 45 -1.31 9.85 -11.71
C GLY A 45 -1.14 8.36 -11.95
N ASP A 46 -1.47 7.88 -13.15
CA ASP A 46 -1.35 6.46 -13.52
C ASP A 46 0.09 5.96 -13.40
N LYS A 47 1.07 6.78 -13.80
CA LYS A 47 2.50 6.46 -13.65
C LYS A 47 2.96 6.40 -12.19
N ILE A 48 2.42 7.26 -11.33
CA ILE A 48 2.70 7.21 -9.89
C ILE A 48 2.12 5.93 -9.29
N THR A 49 0.88 5.58 -9.64
CA THR A 49 0.23 4.34 -9.21
C THR A 49 1.01 3.09 -9.63
N GLU A 50 1.51 3.06 -10.87
CA GLU A 50 2.36 1.96 -11.35
C GLU A 50 3.65 1.81 -10.53
N LEU A 51 4.28 2.94 -10.17
CA LEU A 51 5.48 2.93 -9.33
C LEU A 51 5.18 2.45 -7.91
N ASP A 52 4.04 2.85 -7.34
CA ASP A 52 3.62 2.40 -6.02
C ASP A 52 3.38 0.88 -5.96
N GLN A 53 2.74 0.32 -6.98
CA GLN A 53 2.60 -1.14 -7.12
C GLN A 53 3.96 -1.84 -7.19
N LYS A 54 4.90 -1.33 -8.02
CA LYS A 54 6.24 -1.90 -8.14
C LYS A 54 7.01 -1.85 -6.83
N ILE A 55 6.93 -0.73 -6.10
CA ILE A 55 7.58 -0.57 -4.79
C ILE A 55 6.98 -1.59 -3.80
N HIS A 56 5.65 -1.72 -3.76
CA HIS A 56 4.98 -2.67 -2.87
C HIS A 56 5.41 -4.12 -3.14
N LEU A 57 5.41 -4.54 -4.41
CA LEU A 57 5.84 -5.89 -4.79
C LEU A 57 7.29 -6.18 -4.36
N LYS A 58 8.20 -5.21 -4.55
CA LYS A 58 9.61 -5.33 -4.15
C LYS A 58 9.76 -5.36 -2.63
N LEU A 59 8.96 -4.61 -1.88
CA LEU A 59 8.95 -4.68 -0.41
C LEU A 59 8.45 -6.05 0.09
N LYS A 60 7.44 -6.62 -0.59
CA LYS A 60 6.94 -7.98 -0.28
C LYS A 60 8.01 -9.06 -0.53
N GLU A 61 8.92 -8.86 -1.49
CA GLU A 61 10.08 -9.75 -1.69
C GLU A 61 11.06 -9.73 -0.51
N ILE A 62 11.16 -8.62 0.24
CA ILE A 62 12.00 -8.51 1.44
C ILE A 62 11.30 -9.11 2.66
N HIS A 63 9.99 -8.87 2.81
CA HIS A 63 9.21 -9.26 3.99
C HIS A 63 8.51 -10.63 3.82
N LYS A 64 9.14 -11.58 3.12
CA LYS A 64 8.55 -12.91 2.87
C LYS A 64 8.30 -13.77 4.13
N GLU A 65 8.72 -13.30 5.29
CA GLU A 65 8.38 -13.86 6.60
C GLU A 65 7.30 -12.96 7.22
N GLU A 66 6.05 -13.40 7.20
CA GLU A 66 5.02 -12.85 8.09
C GLU A 66 5.44 -13.21 9.51
N ILE A 67 6.20 -12.31 10.14
CA ILE A 67 6.55 -12.42 11.56
C ILE A 67 5.25 -12.17 12.34
N ILE A 68 4.53 -13.25 12.62
CA ILE A 68 3.37 -13.21 13.50
C ILE A 68 3.90 -12.86 14.90
N ARG A 69 3.30 -11.86 15.56
CA ARG A 69 3.68 -11.49 16.92
C ARG A 69 2.51 -11.68 17.85
N CYS A 70 2.77 -12.39 18.95
CA CYS A 70 1.83 -12.48 20.05
C CYS A 70 1.71 -11.14 20.78
N VAL A 71 0.57 -10.89 21.42
CA VAL A 71 0.36 -9.75 22.33
C VAL A 71 1.37 -9.64 23.48
N CYS A 72 2.06 -10.74 23.82
CA CYS A 72 3.15 -10.72 24.81
C CYS A 72 4.51 -10.26 24.23
N GLY A 73 4.58 -9.98 22.93
CA GLY A 73 5.79 -9.57 22.22
C GLY A 73 6.64 -10.71 21.64
N ASN A 74 6.25 -11.97 21.83
CA ASN A 74 6.96 -13.12 21.25
C ASN A 74 6.64 -13.28 19.76
N THR A 75 7.64 -13.67 18.96
CA THR A 75 7.44 -14.08 17.56
C THR A 75 6.82 -15.47 17.51
N LEU A 76 5.87 -15.66 16.62
CA LEU A 76 5.14 -16.89 16.37
C LEU A 76 5.41 -17.36 14.95
N ASP A 77 5.42 -18.68 14.78
CA ASP A 77 5.39 -19.30 13.45
C ASP A 77 3.96 -19.27 12.90
N VAL A 78 3.82 -19.38 11.58
CA VAL A 78 2.53 -19.41 10.88
C VAL A 78 1.73 -20.67 11.27
N GLU A 79 2.41 -21.72 11.73
CA GLU A 79 1.81 -22.97 12.20
C GLU A 79 1.45 -22.98 13.71
N ASP A 80 1.80 -21.92 14.47
CA ASP A 80 1.55 -21.89 15.92
C ASP A 80 0.06 -21.65 16.22
N GLU A 81 -0.62 -22.63 16.84
CA GLU A 81 -1.99 -22.44 17.38
C GLU A 81 -1.98 -21.63 18.69
N TYR A 82 -0.88 -21.69 19.44
CA TYR A 82 -0.69 -21.02 20.73
C TYR A 82 0.72 -20.46 20.86
N CYS A 83 0.85 -19.32 21.54
CA CYS A 83 2.16 -18.73 21.84
C CYS A 83 2.95 -19.58 22.84
N GLY A 84 4.07 -20.17 22.39
CA GLY A 84 4.97 -20.96 23.26
C GLY A 84 5.56 -20.20 24.45
N HIS A 85 5.48 -18.87 24.48
CA HIS A 85 5.96 -18.05 25.59
C HIS A 85 4.87 -17.68 26.62
N CYS A 86 3.64 -17.37 26.18
CA CYS A 86 2.57 -16.89 27.08
C CYS A 86 1.29 -17.75 27.11
N GLY A 87 1.20 -18.77 26.24
CA GLY A 87 0.10 -19.73 26.17
C GLY A 87 -1.20 -19.21 25.56
N LYS A 88 -1.24 -17.96 25.05
CA LYS A 88 -2.44 -17.42 24.39
C LYS A 88 -2.60 -17.97 22.97
N ALA A 89 -3.85 -18.23 22.58
CA ALA A 89 -4.20 -18.69 21.23
C ALA A 89 -3.93 -17.61 20.18
N VAL A 90 -3.51 -18.02 18.99
CA VAL A 90 -3.15 -17.11 17.89
C VAL A 90 -4.39 -16.57 17.16
N GLU A 91 -5.50 -17.31 17.16
CA GLU A 91 -6.76 -16.99 16.47
C GLU A 91 -7.41 -15.65 16.85
N GLU A 92 -7.17 -15.11 18.05
CA GLU A 92 -7.73 -13.80 18.46
C GLU A 92 -7.07 -12.59 17.75
N ASN A 93 -6.02 -12.79 16.94
CA ASN A 93 -5.28 -11.68 16.30
C ASN A 93 -5.59 -11.46 14.80
N GLN A 94 -6.57 -12.16 14.23
CA GLN A 94 -6.81 -12.11 12.78
C GLN A 94 -8.30 -11.95 12.44
N SER A 95 -8.78 -10.71 12.29
CA SER A 95 -9.91 -10.46 11.40
C SER A 95 -9.41 -10.67 9.96
N ASN A 96 -9.52 -11.90 9.47
CA ASN A 96 -9.02 -12.35 8.16
C ASN A 96 -9.89 -11.91 6.96
N GLU A 97 -10.82 -10.98 7.14
CA GLU A 97 -11.63 -10.51 6.03
C GLU A 97 -10.83 -9.50 5.20
N SER A 98 -10.42 -9.95 4.01
CA SER A 98 -9.75 -9.15 3.01
C SER A 98 -10.67 -8.85 1.82
N ILE A 99 -10.41 -7.73 1.17
CA ILE A 99 -11.01 -7.29 -0.08
C ILE A 99 -9.90 -7.02 -1.10
N VAL A 100 -10.24 -7.13 -2.38
CA VAL A 100 -9.30 -6.80 -3.46
C VAL A 100 -9.59 -5.38 -3.96
N CYS A 101 -8.55 -4.55 -4.02
CA CYS A 101 -8.67 -3.22 -4.60
C CYS A 101 -9.03 -3.29 -6.08
N GLU A 102 -10.13 -2.66 -6.49
CA GLU A 102 -10.55 -2.63 -7.91
C GLU A 102 -9.58 -1.87 -8.82
N ASP A 103 -8.80 -0.94 -8.27
CA ASP A 103 -7.88 -0.08 -9.04
C ASP A 103 -6.48 -0.69 -9.21
N CYS A 104 -6.01 -1.47 -8.23
CA CYS A 104 -4.64 -1.99 -8.23
C CYS A 104 -4.51 -3.49 -7.90
N ASN A 105 -5.62 -4.19 -7.70
CA ASN A 105 -5.72 -5.61 -7.36
C ASN A 105 -4.93 -6.04 -6.11
N THR A 106 -4.58 -5.09 -5.24
CA THR A 106 -3.94 -5.40 -3.96
C THR A 106 -4.97 -5.92 -2.97
N GLU A 107 -4.62 -6.96 -2.23
CA GLU A 107 -5.41 -7.47 -1.11
C GLU A 107 -5.25 -6.55 0.12
N ILE A 108 -6.39 -6.11 0.65
CA ILE A 108 -6.48 -5.10 1.71
C ILE A 108 -7.46 -5.58 2.77
N MET A 109 -7.22 -5.23 4.03
CA MET A 109 -8.18 -5.49 5.11
C MET A 109 -9.52 -4.78 4.84
N ILE A 110 -10.63 -5.47 5.08
CA ILE A 110 -12.00 -4.96 4.83
C ILE A 110 -12.30 -3.64 5.56
N GLU A 111 -11.66 -3.41 6.70
CA GLU A 111 -11.85 -2.22 7.53
C GLU A 111 -11.17 -0.96 6.96
N ALA A 112 -10.25 -1.11 6.00
CA ALA A 112 -9.52 0.01 5.44
C ALA A 112 -10.43 0.95 4.63
N SER A 113 -10.24 2.25 4.79
CA SER A 113 -10.94 3.28 3.99
C SER A 113 -10.24 3.56 2.65
N PHE A 114 -8.94 3.26 2.56
CA PHE A 114 -8.10 3.52 1.40
C PHE A 114 -7.14 2.35 1.15
N CYS A 115 -6.77 2.13 -0.11
CA CYS A 115 -5.70 1.21 -0.46
C CYS A 115 -4.34 1.77 0.00
N TYR A 116 -3.61 1.02 0.80
CA TYR A 116 -2.27 1.40 1.28
C TYR A 116 -1.19 1.33 0.19
N VAL A 117 -1.51 0.83 -1.00
CA VAL A 117 -0.63 0.78 -2.17
C VAL A 117 -0.91 1.94 -3.12
N CYS A 118 -2.11 2.01 -3.71
CA CYS A 118 -2.42 3.03 -4.72
C CYS A 118 -3.14 4.28 -4.17
N GLY A 119 -3.57 4.27 -2.91
CA GLY A 119 -4.27 5.40 -2.29
C GLY A 119 -5.75 5.55 -2.67
N SER A 120 -6.29 4.69 -3.54
CA SER A 120 -7.70 4.71 -3.92
C SER A 120 -8.63 4.48 -2.75
N ARG A 121 -9.78 5.16 -2.75
CA ARG A 121 -10.83 4.97 -1.74
C ARG A 121 -11.56 3.65 -1.97
N LEU A 122 -11.79 2.90 -0.90
CA LEU A 122 -12.46 1.60 -0.96
C LEU A 122 -13.97 1.81 -0.82
N GLN A 123 -14.76 1.25 -1.73
CA GLN A 123 -16.21 1.49 -1.81
C GLN A 123 -17.03 0.70 -0.76
N HIS A 124 -16.40 -0.10 0.08
CA HIS A 124 -17.06 -0.96 1.07
C HIS A 124 -17.47 -0.24 2.37
N HIS A 125 -17.02 1.00 2.60
CA HIS A 125 -17.54 1.87 3.67
C HIS A 125 -18.83 2.57 3.21
N GLN A 126 -19.94 1.83 3.18
CA GLN A 126 -21.28 2.44 3.18
C GLN A 126 -21.55 3.02 4.56
N GLY A 127 -21.39 4.33 4.72
CA GLY A 127 -21.70 5.03 5.97
C GLY A 127 -21.33 6.50 5.95
N GLY A 128 -22.11 7.31 5.23
CA GLY A 128 -21.97 8.77 5.25
C GLY A 128 -22.91 9.44 4.26
N VAL A 129 -24.19 9.48 4.62
CA VAL A 129 -25.20 10.35 4.00
C VAL A 129 -24.73 11.80 4.13
N LEU A 130 -24.71 12.54 3.01
CA LEU A 130 -25.19 13.91 2.89
C LEU A 130 -25.76 14.10 1.47
#